data_AF-A0A968LYF4-F1
#
_entry.id   AF-A0A968LYF4-F1
#
_cell.length_a   1.000
_cell.length_b   1.000
_cell.length_c   1.000
_cell.angle_alpha   90.00
_cell.angle_beta   90.00
_cell.angle_gamma   90.00
#
_symmetry.space_group_name_H-M   'P 1'
#
loop_
_entity.id
_entity.type
_entity.pdbx_description
1 polymer ?
#
loop_
_entity_poly.entity_id
_entity_poly.type
_entity_poly.pdbx_seq_one_letter_code
_entity_poly.pdbx_strand_id
1 'polypeptide(L)'
;MSDSDLRIKVLEEIQHVPEDQLSELYHLVHSFRISFTSNHTSPQSLMQFSGCWSDMSDETYTEWLYDISFRRQQAFSQRQNREASFD
;
A
#
# COMPACT_ATOMS: atom_id res chain seq x y z
N MET A 1 32.03 -8.11 -5.09
CA MET A 1 31.91 -6.63 -5.07
C MET A 1 31.15 -6.27 -3.83
N SER A 2 31.57 -5.24 -3.09
CA SER A 2 30.79 -4.74 -1.96
C SER A 2 29.63 -3.87 -2.45
N ASP A 3 28.58 -3.72 -1.64
CA ASP A 3 27.45 -2.84 -1.96
C ASP A 3 27.89 -1.38 -2.16
N SER A 4 28.96 -0.97 -1.47
CA SER A 4 29.59 0.34 -1.64
C SER A 4 30.19 0.50 -3.03
N ASP A 5 30.90 -0.51 -3.54
CA ASP A 5 31.50 -0.47 -4.89
C ASP A 5 30.42 -0.44 -5.97
N LEU A 6 29.31 -1.16 -5.76
CA LEU A 6 28.18 -1.15 -6.68
C LEU A 6 27.51 0.23 -6.72
N ARG A 7 27.33 0.87 -5.56
CA ARG A 7 26.72 2.20 -5.47
C ARG A 7 27.53 3.27 -6.20
N ILE A 8 28.86 3.21 -6.12
CA ILE A 8 29.75 4.12 -6.83
C ILE A 8 29.56 3.97 -8.35
N LYS A 9 29.60 2.73 -8.85
CA LYS A 9 29.39 2.46 -10.28
C LYS A 9 28.03 2.93 -10.80
N VAL A 10 26.97 2.72 -10.02
CA VAL A 10 25.62 3.19 -10.40
C VAL A 10 25.58 4.71 -10.52
N LEU A 11 26.23 5.44 -9.61
CA LEU A 11 26.29 6.90 -9.67
C LEU A 11 27.11 7.39 -10.87
N GLU A 12 28.22 6.71 -11.19
CA GLU A 12 29.03 7.00 -12.37
C GLU A 12 28.23 6.83 -13.66
N GLU A 13 27.49 5.72 -13.82
CA GLU A 13 26.65 5.49 -15.01
C GLU A 13 25.54 6.56 -15.15
N ILE A 14 24.89 6.94 -14.05
CA ILE A 14 23.86 7.99 -14.03
C ILE A 14 24.41 9.33 -14.54
N GLN A 15 25.67 9.66 -14.26
CA GLN A 15 26.29 10.91 -14.72
C GLN A 15 26.53 10.96 -16.23
N HIS A 16 26.59 9.81 -16.91
CA HIS A 16 26.81 9.74 -18.35
C HIS A 16 25.50 9.76 -19.16
N VAL A 17 24.34 9.83 -18.50
CA VAL A 17 23.05 9.83 -19.19
C VAL A 17 22.83 11.16 -19.92
N PRO A 18 22.42 11.12 -21.21
CA PRO A 18 22.06 12.31 -21.97
C PRO A 18 20.95 13.14 -21.32
N GLU A 19 21.01 14.47 -21.50
CA GLU A 19 20.11 15.42 -20.82
C GLU A 19 18.62 15.22 -21.19
N ASP A 20 18.37 14.79 -22.43
CA ASP A 20 17.04 14.44 -22.95
C ASP A 20 16.41 13.21 -22.29
N GLN A 21 17.21 12.37 -21.63
CA GLN A 21 16.76 11.16 -20.93
C GLN A 21 16.75 11.32 -19.39
N LEU A 22 17.22 12.46 -18.86
CA LEU A 22 17.28 12.69 -17.42
C LEU A 22 15.90 12.66 -16.75
N SER A 23 14.86 13.10 -17.45
CA SER A 23 13.49 13.06 -16.91
C SER A 23 13.02 11.61 -16.71
N GLU A 24 13.29 10.73 -17.67
CA GLU A 24 12.93 9.31 -17.58
C GLU A 24 13.73 8.61 -16.47
N LEU A 25 15.03 8.89 -16.41
CA LEU A 25 15.91 8.37 -15.36
C LEU A 25 15.46 8.83 -13.97
N TYR A 26 15.08 10.11 -13.82
CA TYR A 26 14.56 10.64 -12.56
C TYR A 26 13.30 9.87 -12.12
N HIS A 27 12.35 9.68 -13.04
CA HIS A 27 11.12 8.94 -12.72
C HIS A 27 11.40 7.49 -12.31
N LEU A 28 12.34 6.82 -12.98
CA LEU A 28 12.76 5.46 -12.66
C LEU A 28 13.42 5.37 -11.27
N VAL A 29 14.38 6.25 -10.95
CA VAL A 29 15.02 6.29 -9.63
C VAL A 29 13.99 6.63 -8.54
N HIS A 30 13.07 7.56 -8.85
CA HIS A 30 12.01 7.96 -7.94
C HIS A 30 11.02 6.82 -7.66
N SER A 31 10.69 5.98 -8.64
CA SER A 31 9.79 4.84 -8.43
C SER A 31 10.37 3.86 -7.42
N PHE A 32 11.68 3.56 -7.47
CA PHE A 32 12.32 2.70 -6.47
C PHE A 32 12.19 3.24 -5.04
N ARG A 33 12.23 4.58 -4.87
CA ARG A 33 12.00 5.22 -3.56
C ARG A 33 10.55 5.10 -3.11
N ILE A 34 9.57 5.32 -4.00
CA ILE A 34 8.14 5.21 -3.66
C ILE A 34 7.81 3.77 -3.28
N SER A 35 8.26 2.79 -4.06
CA SER A 35 8.06 1.36 -3.78
C SER A 35 8.65 0.94 -2.44
N PHE A 36 9.74 1.58 -2.01
CA PHE A 36 10.31 1.37 -0.69
C PHE A 36 9.42 1.93 0.43
N THR A 37 8.79 3.09 0.20
CA THR A 37 7.85 3.69 1.19
C THR A 37 6.51 2.96 1.29
N SER A 38 6.04 2.32 0.22
CA SER A 38 4.77 1.56 0.23
C SER A 38 4.91 0.15 0.80
N ASN A 39 6.09 -0.46 0.71
CA ASN A 39 6.30 -1.86 1.11
C ASN A 39 6.68 -2.04 2.60
N HIS A 40 6.86 -0.95 3.36
CA HIS A 40 7.31 -1.02 4.75
C HIS A 40 6.23 -0.85 5.81
N THR A 41 4.97 -0.60 5.43
CA THR A 41 3.86 -0.71 6.39
C THR A 41 3.51 -2.18 6.54
N SER A 42 4.27 -2.91 7.35
CA SER A 42 3.88 -4.27 7.71
C SER A 42 2.50 -4.21 8.37
N PRO A 43 1.64 -5.23 8.18
CA PRO A 43 0.36 -5.33 8.88
C PRO A 43 0.54 -5.15 10.40
N GLN A 44 1.68 -5.59 10.92
CA GLN A 44 2.10 -5.43 12.30
C GLN A 44 2.32 -3.96 12.71
N SER A 45 2.91 -3.13 11.84
CA SER A 45 3.04 -1.68 12.08
C SER A 45 1.69 -0.97 12.04
N LEU A 46 0.77 -1.40 11.18
CA LEU A 46 -0.60 -0.87 11.15
C LEU A 46 -1.39 -1.28 12.42
N MET A 47 -1.23 -2.53 12.85
CA MET A 47 -1.89 -3.08 14.04
C MET A 47 -1.41 -2.44 15.35
N GLN A 48 -0.18 -1.92 15.41
CA GLN A 48 0.31 -1.16 16.58
C GLN A 48 -0.53 0.07 16.93
N PHE A 49 -1.20 0.67 15.94
CA PHE A 49 -2.11 1.81 16.14
C PHE A 49 -3.57 1.37 16.34
N SER A 50 -3.86 0.08 16.22
CA SER A 50 -5.22 -0.46 16.18
C SER A 50 -5.76 -0.85 17.57
N GLY A 51 -5.00 -0.59 18.64
CA GLY A 51 -5.45 -0.74 20.03
C GLY A 51 -6.01 -2.14 20.32
N CYS A 52 -7.28 -2.24 20.72
CA CYS A 52 -7.92 -3.51 21.04
C CYS A 52 -7.96 -4.54 19.88
N TRP A 53 -7.66 -4.13 18.64
CA TRP A 53 -7.55 -5.06 17.51
C TRP A 53 -6.19 -5.76 17.45
N SER A 54 -5.14 -5.24 18.09
CA SER A 54 -3.84 -5.94 18.17
C SER A 54 -3.89 -7.14 19.11
N ASP A 55 -4.76 -7.09 20.11
CA ASP A 55 -4.90 -8.12 21.15
C ASP A 55 -5.94 -9.19 20.78
N MET A 56 -6.58 -9.04 19.62
CA MET A 56 -7.59 -9.95 19.10
C MET A 56 -6.91 -11.14 18.41
N SER A 57 -7.42 -12.36 18.62
CA SER A 57 -6.92 -13.52 17.86
C SER A 57 -7.27 -13.38 16.38
N ASP A 58 -6.41 -13.93 15.50
CA ASP A 58 -6.64 -13.91 14.05
C ASP A 58 -8.00 -14.53 13.66
N GLU A 59 -8.44 -15.55 14.40
CA GLU A 59 -9.74 -16.20 14.24
C GLU A 59 -10.88 -15.22 14.53
N THR A 60 -10.83 -14.54 15.69
CA THR A 60 -11.84 -13.55 16.09
C THR A 60 -11.85 -12.36 15.14
N TYR A 61 -10.66 -11.92 14.69
CA TYR A 61 -10.52 -10.83 13.72
C TYR A 61 -11.14 -11.19 12.37
N THR A 62 -10.95 -12.43 11.90
CA THR A 62 -11.51 -12.92 10.66
C THR A 62 -13.04 -13.02 10.73
N GLU A 63 -13.59 -13.53 11.83
CA GLU A 63 -15.04 -13.56 12.07
C GLU A 63 -15.63 -12.14 12.11
N TRP A 64 -14.96 -11.21 12.77
CA TRP A 64 -15.37 -9.80 12.82
C TRP A 64 -15.35 -9.12 11.45
N LEU A 65 -14.31 -9.37 10.64
CA LEU A 65 -14.23 -8.86 9.27
C LEU A 65 -15.40 -9.36 8.42
N TYR A 66 -15.74 -10.65 8.56
CA TYR A 66 -16.89 -11.22 7.87
C TYR A 66 -18.19 -10.53 8.29
N ASP A 67 -18.46 -10.39 9.59
CA ASP A 67 -19.66 -9.73 10.11
C ASP A 67 -19.77 -8.26 9.63
N ILE A 68 -18.68 -7.49 9.66
CA ILE A 68 -18.66 -6.12 9.14
C ILE A 68 -18.95 -6.09 7.65
N SER A 69 -18.31 -6.97 6.87
CA SER A 69 -18.49 -7.01 5.43
C SER A 69 -19.95 -7.33 5.07
N PHE A 70 -20.55 -8.29 5.77
CA PHE A 70 -21.94 -8.69 5.60
C PHE A 70 -22.90 -7.55 5.94
N ARG A 71 -22.72 -6.90 7.10
CA ARG A 71 -23.55 -5.75 7.51
C ARG A 71 -23.43 -4.58 6.55
N ARG A 72 -22.23 -4.28 6.05
CA ARG A 72 -22.04 -3.24 5.04
C ARG A 72 -22.79 -3.57 3.76
N GLN A 73 -22.60 -4.78 3.21
CA GLN A 73 -23.31 -5.21 2.01
C GLN A 73 -24.82 -5.10 2.19
N GLN A 74 -25.36 -5.60 3.30
CA GLN A 74 -26.78 -5.53 3.63
C GLN A 74 -27.28 -4.08 3.71
N ALA A 75 -26.56 -3.19 4.40
CA ALA A 75 -26.94 -1.78 4.51
C ALA A 75 -26.95 -1.08 3.14
N PHE A 76 -26.01 -1.40 2.25
CA PHE A 76 -25.97 -0.82 0.89
C PHE A 76 -27.06 -1.38 -0.03
N SER A 77 -27.34 -2.69 0.03
CA SER A 77 -28.46 -3.30 -0.69
C SER A 77 -29.82 -2.74 -0.24
N GLN A 78 -29.97 -2.44 1.06
CA GLN A 78 -31.18 -1.81 1.58
C GLN A 78 -31.34 -0.35 1.11
N ARG A 79 -30.24 0.40 0.97
CA ARG A 79 -30.28 1.78 0.44
C ARG A 79 -30.73 1.81 -1.01
N GLN A 80 -30.18 0.94 -1.84
CA GLN A 80 -30.57 0.84 -3.25
C GLN A 80 -32.06 0.53 -3.43
N ASN A 81 -32.61 -0.37 -2.62
CA ASN A 81 -34.04 -0.68 -2.65
C ASN A 81 -34.93 0.45 -2.13
N ARG A 82 -34.45 1.28 -1.19
CA ARG A 82 -35.20 2.42 -0.66
C ARG A 82 -35.26 3.60 -1.63
N GLU A 83 -34.24 3.76 -2.47
CA GLU A 83 -34.21 4.79 -3.52
C GLU A 83 -34.95 4.36 -4.80
N ALA A 84 -35.01 3.06 -5.09
CA ALA A 84 -35.72 2.50 -6.23
C ALA A 84 -37.21 2.18 -5.99
N SER A 85 -37.73 2.36 -4.77
CA SER A 85 -39.16 2.12 -4.44
C SER A 85 -40.06 3.36 -4.54
N PHE A 86 -39.55 4.46 -5.10
CA PHE A 86 -40.34 5.63 -5.46
C PHE A 86 -40.47 5.70 -6.98
N ASP A 87 -41.33 4.85 -7.52
CA ASP A 87 -42.05 5.06 -8.80
C ASP A 87 -43.37 4.27 -8.77
#